data_AF-A0A1V5MTI9-F1
#
_entry.id   AF-A0A1V5MTI9-F1
#
_cell.length_a   1.000
_cell.length_b   1.000
_cell.length_c   1.000
_cell.angle_alpha   90.00
_cell.angle_beta   90.00
_cell.angle_gamma   90.00
#
_symmetry.space_group_name_H-M   'P 1'
#
loop_
_entity.id
_entity.type
_entity.pdbx_description
1 polymer ?
#
loop_
_entity_poly.entity_id
_entity_poly.type
_entity_poly.pdbx_seq_one_letter_code
_entity_poly.pdbx_strand_id
1 'polypeptide(L)'
;MRNQYSTCIIWEGHIYGFDGNIGGSGDSWTAGKYYFRCLDLQSGQLKWSQSVTTLGALTMAEGKLILLTVDGILLIVPASPEKYEELARCKVLTERCWTVPVLANGKLLVRNAQGELICLEVR
;
A
#
# COMPACT_ATOMS: atom_id res chain seq x y z
N MET A 1 -5.13 -13.70 2.19
CA MET A 1 -4.21 -12.66 1.69
C MET A 1 -2.78 -13.13 1.91
N ARG A 2 -1.88 -12.97 0.93
CA ARG A 2 -0.46 -13.34 1.05
C ARG A 2 0.37 -12.09 1.32
N ASN A 3 0.52 -11.73 2.59
CA ASN A 3 1.24 -10.54 3.02
C ASN A 3 2.70 -10.88 3.28
N GLN A 4 3.62 -10.44 2.40
CA GLN A 4 5.04 -10.74 2.56
C GLN A 4 5.70 -9.91 3.68
N TYR A 5 5.54 -8.58 3.63
CA TYR A 5 6.18 -7.67 4.59
C TYR A 5 5.27 -6.56 5.13
N SER A 6 4.11 -6.32 4.51
CA SER A 6 3.15 -5.32 4.95
C SER A 6 1.92 -5.97 5.56
N THR A 7 1.56 -5.58 6.79
CA THR A 7 0.32 -5.99 7.44
C THR A 7 -0.90 -5.38 6.76
N CYS A 8 -2.05 -6.05 6.81
CA CYS A 8 -3.32 -5.50 6.38
C CYS A 8 -3.83 -4.40 7.31
N ILE A 9 -4.80 -3.63 6.84
CA ILE A 9 -5.63 -2.76 7.66
C ILE A 9 -7.03 -3.35 7.74
N ILE A 10 -7.60 -3.35 8.94
CA ILE A 10 -9.01 -3.69 9.17
C ILE A 10 -9.76 -2.37 9.35
N TRP A 11 -10.82 -2.18 8.56
CA TRP A 11 -11.68 -1.00 8.64
C TRP A 11 -13.11 -1.40 8.29
N GLU A 12 -14.08 -0.95 9.10
CA GLU A 12 -15.52 -1.17 8.87
C GLU A 12 -15.90 -2.60 8.44
N GLY A 13 -15.37 -3.61 9.13
CA GLY A 13 -15.69 -5.02 8.85
C GLY A 13 -15.00 -5.61 7.62
N HIS A 14 -13.98 -4.94 7.08
CA HIS A 14 -13.25 -5.37 5.89
C HIS A 14 -11.73 -5.34 6.10
N ILE A 15 -11.01 -6.17 5.34
CA ILE A 15 -9.56 -6.29 5.35
C ILE A 15 -9.01 -5.73 4.05
N TYR A 16 -8.12 -4.74 4.12
CA TYR A 16 -7.44 -4.12 2.99
C TYR A 16 -5.95 -4.40 3.04
N GLY A 17 -5.35 -4.81 1.91
CA GLY A 17 -3.91 -5.05 1.90
C GLY A 17 -3.36 -5.61 0.60
N PHE A 18 -2.04 -5.66 0.53
CA PHE A 18 -1.32 -6.25 -0.58
C PHE A 18 -1.33 -7.78 -0.50
N ASP A 19 -1.54 -8.41 -1.65
CA ASP A 19 -1.46 -9.86 -1.85
C ASP A 19 -0.42 -10.19 -2.91
N GLY A 20 0.59 -10.94 -2.51
CA GLY A 20 1.61 -11.44 -3.39
C GLY A 20 2.89 -11.73 -2.64
N ASN A 21 3.86 -12.25 -3.37
CA ASN A 21 5.20 -12.48 -2.86
C ASN A 21 6.17 -11.99 -3.92
N ILE A 22 7.06 -11.08 -3.56
CA ILE A 22 8.16 -10.71 -4.44
C ILE A 22 9.09 -11.91 -4.52
N GLY A 23 8.97 -12.65 -5.63
CA GLY A 23 9.77 -13.83 -5.91
C GLY A 23 11.04 -13.49 -6.68
N GLY A 24 12.11 -14.23 -6.41
CA GLY A 24 13.34 -14.23 -7.20
C GLY A 24 14.60 -13.87 -6.39
N SER A 25 15.69 -14.57 -6.69
CA SER A 25 17.05 -14.12 -6.39
C SER A 25 17.47 -13.11 -7.46
N GLY A 26 17.48 -11.82 -7.13
CA GLY A 26 17.89 -10.72 -8.01
C GLY A 26 17.17 -9.40 -7.70
N ASP A 27 17.53 -8.32 -8.41
CA ASP A 27 17.03 -6.96 -8.13
C ASP A 27 15.63 -6.66 -8.71
N SER A 28 14.93 -7.66 -9.25
CA SER A 28 13.63 -7.46 -9.93
C SER A 28 12.46 -7.58 -8.96
N TRP A 29 12.15 -6.49 -8.25
CA TRP A 29 11.04 -6.42 -7.30
C TRP A 29 9.66 -6.15 -7.95
N THR A 30 9.58 -6.30 -9.27
CA THR A 30 8.41 -5.96 -10.12
C THR A 30 7.96 -7.11 -11.02
N ALA A 31 8.63 -8.26 -11.00
CA ALA A 31 8.37 -9.38 -11.93
C ALA A 31 7.23 -10.33 -11.50
N GLY A 32 6.60 -10.11 -10.35
CA GLY A 32 5.55 -10.97 -9.82
C GLY A 32 4.12 -10.54 -10.20
N LYS A 33 3.16 -11.41 -9.86
CA LYS A 33 1.73 -11.06 -9.88
C LYS A 33 1.33 -10.54 -8.51
N TYR A 34 1.04 -9.25 -8.44
CA TYR A 34 0.70 -8.56 -7.21
C TYR A 34 -0.70 -7.99 -7.30
N TYR A 35 -1.38 -7.96 -6.16
CA TYR A 35 -2.71 -7.39 -6.05
C TYR A 35 -2.80 -6.50 -4.82
N PHE A 36 -3.66 -5.49 -4.89
CA PHE A 36 -4.25 -4.86 -3.72
C PHE A 36 -5.68 -5.37 -3.59
N ARG A 37 -6.11 -5.78 -2.39
CA ARG A 37 -7.38 -6.51 -2.21
C ARG A 37 -8.20 -5.99 -1.04
N CYS A 38 -9.51 -6.17 -1.15
CA CYS A 38 -10.45 -6.07 -0.05
C CYS A 38 -11.15 -7.42 0.17
N LEU A 39 -11.22 -7.85 1.42
CA LEU A 39 -11.97 -9.03 1.84
C LEU A 39 -12.97 -8.64 2.93
N ASP A 40 -14.11 -9.33 2.97
CA ASP A 40 -15.00 -9.30 4.13
C ASP A 40 -14.29 -9.96 5.34
N LEU A 41 -14.28 -9.27 6.49
CA LEU A 41 -13.55 -9.72 7.68
C LEU A 41 -14.14 -11.01 8.27
N GLN A 42 -15.46 -11.16 8.24
CA GLN A 42 -16.15 -12.25 8.90
C GLN A 42 -16.13 -13.54 8.07
N SER A 43 -16.47 -13.42 6.79
CA SER A 43 -16.58 -14.55 5.85
C SER A 43 -15.29 -14.88 5.12
N GLY A 44 -14.33 -13.94 5.07
CA GLY A 44 -13.12 -14.05 4.26
C GLY A 44 -13.39 -13.93 2.75
N GLN A 45 -14.61 -13.60 2.33
CA GLN A 45 -14.96 -13.47 0.91
C GLN A 45 -14.19 -12.31 0.28
N LEU A 46 -13.65 -12.54 -0.92
CA LEU A 46 -13.01 -11.50 -1.72
C LEU A 46 -14.07 -10.52 -2.24
N LYS A 47 -13.98 -9.25 -1.84
CA LYS A 47 -14.86 -8.18 -2.33
C LYS A 47 -14.39 -7.66 -3.68
N TRP A 48 -13.09 -7.36 -3.77
CA TRP A 48 -12.44 -6.97 -5.01
C TRP A 48 -10.94 -7.26 -4.96
N SER A 49 -10.33 -7.34 -6.15
CA SER A 49 -8.88 -7.55 -6.32
C SER A 49 -8.37 -6.70 -7.47
N GLN A 50 -7.59 -5.68 -7.13
CA GLN A 50 -6.93 -4.79 -8.10
C GLN A 50 -5.54 -5.32 -8.42
N SER A 51 -5.24 -5.56 -9.70
CA SER A 51 -3.86 -5.86 -10.13
C SER A 51 -2.98 -4.62 -9.96
N VAL A 52 -1.79 -4.80 -9.40
CA VAL A 52 -0.79 -3.74 -9.19
C VAL A 52 0.57 -4.19 -9.72
N THR A 53 1.45 -3.24 -10.03
CA THR A 53 2.77 -3.50 -10.63
C THR A 53 3.81 -3.99 -9.63
N THR A 54 3.63 -3.71 -8.34
CA THR A 54 4.49 -4.17 -7.25
C THR A 54 3.72 -4.17 -5.92
N LEU A 55 4.31 -4.75 -4.87
CA LEU A 55 3.78 -4.65 -3.51
C LEU A 55 4.00 -3.25 -2.93
N GLY A 56 3.56 -3.04 -1.70
CA GLY A 56 3.85 -1.83 -0.95
C GLY A 56 3.61 -2.03 0.53
N ALA A 57 3.75 -0.93 1.26
CA ALA A 57 3.28 -0.79 2.63
C ALA A 57 2.13 0.22 2.69
N LEU A 58 1.31 0.15 3.73
CA LEU A 58 0.16 1.04 3.89
C LEU A 58 -0.10 1.49 5.32
N THR A 59 -0.66 2.68 5.44
CA THR A 59 -1.32 3.21 6.63
C THR A 59 -2.71 3.73 6.26
N MET A 60 -3.48 4.24 7.22
CA MET A 60 -4.80 4.79 6.98
C MET A 60 -5.07 6.02 7.84
N ALA A 61 -5.86 6.94 7.29
CA ALA A 61 -6.45 8.06 8.02
C ALA A 61 -7.79 8.43 7.42
N GLU A 62 -8.80 8.67 8.26
CA GLU A 62 -10.13 9.17 7.83
C GLU A 62 -10.75 8.37 6.67
N GLY A 63 -10.75 7.04 6.78
CA GLY A 63 -11.28 6.15 5.75
C GLY A 63 -10.49 6.13 4.43
N LYS A 64 -9.27 6.70 4.40
CA LYS A 64 -8.38 6.68 3.24
C LYS A 64 -7.13 5.87 3.53
N LEU A 65 -6.85 4.89 2.69
CA LEU A 65 -5.63 4.10 2.66
C LEU A 65 -4.54 4.93 1.97
N ILE A 66 -3.40 5.03 2.63
CA ILE A 66 -2.21 5.71 2.14
C ILE A 66 -1.17 4.63 1.86
N LEU A 67 -0.86 4.43 0.58
CA LEU A 67 -0.04 3.31 0.11
C LEU A 67 1.29 3.85 -0.40
N LEU A 68 2.40 3.21 -0.05
CA LEU A 68 3.71 3.43 -0.66
C LEU A 68 4.16 2.14 -1.31
N THR A 69 4.27 2.14 -2.64
CA THR A 69 4.74 0.98 -3.41
C THR A 69 6.24 0.79 -3.25
N VAL A 70 6.74 -0.41 -3.57
CA VAL A 70 8.18 -0.73 -3.53
C VAL A 70 9.01 0.25 -4.36
N ASP A 71 8.49 0.71 -5.48
CA ASP A 71 9.16 1.66 -6.36
C ASP A 71 8.91 3.12 -5.95
N GLY A 72 8.30 3.44 -4.82
CA GLY A 72 8.20 4.81 -4.32
C GLY A 72 7.07 5.64 -4.92
N ILE A 73 6.01 5.00 -5.42
CA ILE A 73 4.74 5.65 -5.75
C ILE A 73 3.89 5.73 -4.47
N LEU A 74 3.43 6.94 -4.16
CA LEU A 74 2.42 7.19 -3.15
C LEU A 74 1.03 7.19 -3.80
N LEU A 75 0.09 6.43 -3.23
CA LEU A 75 -1.31 6.38 -3.67
C LEU A 75 -2.24 6.69 -2.50
N ILE A 76 -3.35 7.35 -2.80
CA ILE A 76 -4.47 7.52 -1.88
C ILE A 76 -5.70 6.83 -2.45
N VAL A 77 -6.30 5.95 -1.66
CA VAL A 77 -7.43 5.09 -2.06
C VAL A 77 -8.45 5.09 -0.92
N PRO A 78 -9.77 5.21 -1.15
CA PRO A 78 -10.74 5.07 -0.07
C PRO A 78 -10.78 3.61 0.41
N ALA A 79 -10.99 3.40 1.70
CA ALA A 79 -11.24 2.09 2.30
C ALA A 79 -12.69 1.64 2.00
N SER A 80 -13.02 1.49 0.72
CA SER A 80 -14.36 1.13 0.23
C SER A 80 -14.40 -0.36 -0.12
N PRO A 81 -15.37 -1.13 0.39
CA PRO A 81 -15.55 -2.53 0.01
C PRO A 81 -16.22 -2.72 -1.36
N GLU A 82 -16.75 -1.67 -1.98
CA GLU A 82 -17.45 -1.72 -3.26
C GLU A 82 -16.50 -1.90 -4.44
N LYS A 83 -15.41 -1.13 -4.47
CA LYS A 83 -14.39 -1.19 -5.53
C LYS A 83 -13.09 -0.51 -5.09
N TYR A 84 -12.02 -0.79 -5.83
CA TYR A 84 -10.80 0.01 -5.79
C TYR A 84 -10.96 1.29 -6.61
N GLU A 85 -10.55 2.44 -6.06
CA GLU A 85 -10.56 3.73 -6.76
C GLU A 85 -9.38 4.60 -6.29
N GLU A 86 -8.52 5.05 -7.21
CA GLU A 86 -7.41 5.95 -6.87
C GLU A 86 -7.91 7.40 -6.80
N LEU A 87 -7.75 8.04 -5.64
CA LEU A 87 -8.02 9.47 -5.47
C LEU A 87 -6.81 10.31 -5.88
N ALA A 88 -5.60 9.80 -5.65
CA ALA A 88 -4.35 10.47 -5.98
C ALA A 88 -3.21 9.47 -6.20
N ARG A 89 -2.25 9.87 -7.04
CA ARG A 89 -1.02 9.12 -7.35
C ARG A 89 0.14 10.08 -7.55
N CYS A 90 1.27 9.84 -6.90
CA CYS A 90 2.49 10.64 -7.07
C CYS A 90 3.75 9.79 -6.92
N LYS A 91 4.77 10.01 -7.75
CA LYS A 91 6.12 9.47 -7.52
C LYS A 91 6.82 10.39 -6.52
N VAL A 92 7.10 9.87 -5.33
CA VAL A 92 7.70 10.68 -4.25
C VAL A 92 9.13 10.26 -3.96
N LEU A 93 9.46 8.98 -4.13
CA LEU A 93 10.80 8.46 -3.90
C LEU A 93 11.26 7.62 -5.09
N THR A 94 12.57 7.53 -5.26
CA THR A 94 13.24 6.48 -6.04
C THR A 94 13.82 5.43 -5.09
N GLU A 95 14.42 4.39 -5.65
CA GLU A 95 14.92 3.24 -4.89
C GLU A 95 13.83 2.48 -4.13
N ARG A 96 14.25 1.38 -3.50
CA ARG A 96 13.37 0.44 -2.82
C ARG A 96 12.72 1.05 -1.58
N CYS A 97 11.39 1.04 -1.52
CA CYS A 97 10.57 1.56 -0.41
C CYS A 97 9.76 0.44 0.24
N TRP A 98 10.19 -0.06 1.41
CA TRP A 98 9.48 -1.13 2.16
C TRP A 98 8.87 -0.66 3.48
N THR A 99 9.06 0.61 3.82
CA THR A 99 8.57 1.16 5.09
C THR A 99 7.13 1.61 4.99
N VAL A 100 6.37 1.41 6.06
CA VAL A 100 5.02 1.95 6.22
C VAL A 100 5.07 3.49 6.20
N PRO A 101 4.22 4.19 5.42
CA PRO A 101 4.09 5.64 5.52
C PRO A 101 3.60 6.05 6.90
N VAL A 102 4.22 7.07 7.49
CA VAL A 102 3.85 7.54 8.83
C VAL A 102 3.16 8.89 8.72
N LEU A 103 1.88 8.94 9.08
CA LEU A 103 1.12 10.18 9.18
C LEU A 103 1.18 10.69 10.63
N ALA A 104 1.70 11.89 10.84
CA ALA A 104 1.74 12.54 12.15
C ALA A 104 1.65 14.07 12.00
N ASN A 105 0.79 14.72 12.79
CA ASN A 105 0.68 16.18 12.85
C ASN A 105 0.51 16.87 11.48
N GLY A 106 -0.31 16.28 10.59
CA GLY A 106 -0.53 16.80 9.24
C GLY A 106 0.66 16.64 8.29
N LYS A 107 1.62 15.77 8.63
CA LYS A 107 2.79 15.44 7.83
C LYS A 107 2.82 13.96 7.52
N LEU A 108 3.08 13.63 6.26
CA LEU A 108 3.28 12.26 5.81
C LEU A 108 4.76 12.03 5.55
N LEU A 109 5.34 11.09 6.31
CA LEU A 109 6.73 10.71 6.24
C LEU A 109 6.87 9.40 5.46
N VAL A 110 7.76 9.39 4.46
CA VAL A 110 8.08 8.22 3.64
C VAL A 110 9.59 8.10 3.47
N ARG A 111 10.12 6.87 3.45
CA ARG A 111 11.56 6.61 3.39
C ARG A 111 11.91 5.50 2.41
N ASN A 112 13.03 5.63 1.71
CA ASN A 112 13.60 4.56 0.90
C ASN A 112 14.77 3.85 1.61
N ALA A 113 15.24 2.75 0.99
CA ALA A 113 16.34 1.93 1.52
C ALA A 113 17.69 2.67 1.53
N GLN A 114 17.88 3.67 0.68
CA GLN A 114 19.09 4.49 0.60
C GLN A 114 19.21 5.48 1.77
N GLY A 115 18.14 5.68 2.55
CA GLY A 115 18.12 6.60 3.69
C GLY A 115 17.48 7.95 3.39
N GLU A 116 16.97 8.17 2.18
CA GLU A 116 16.21 9.38 1.87
C GLU A 116 14.85 9.33 2.58
N LEU A 117 14.54 10.41 3.30
CA LEU A 117 13.28 10.62 4.01
C LEU A 117 12.63 11.88 3.45
N ILE A 118 11.40 11.76 2.98
CA ILE A 118 10.60 12.89 2.52
C ILE A 118 9.45 13.12 3.50
N CYS A 119 9.19 14.40 3.75
CA CYS A 119 8.07 14.87 4.55
C CYS A 119 7.14 15.69 3.66
N LEU A 120 5.93 15.20 3.44
CA LEU A 120 4.89 15.88 2.69
C LEU A 120 3.92 16.54 3.67
N GLU A 121 3.57 17.81 3.46
CA GLU A 121 2.45 18.43 4.17
C GLU A 121 1.13 17.98 3.54
N VAL A 122 0.16 17.61 4.38
CA VAL A 122 -1.12 17.02 3.95
C VAL A 122 -2.32 17.68 4.65
N ARG A 123 -2.30 19.01 4.72
CA ARG A 123 -3.37 19.84 5.29
C ARG A 123 -4.42 20.20 4.26
#